data_AF-A0A527HJN1-F1
#
_entry.id   AF-A0A527HJN1-F1
#
_cell.length_a   1.000
_cell.length_b   1.000
_cell.length_c   1.000
_cell.angle_alpha   90.00
_cell.angle_beta   90.00
_cell.angle_gamma   90.00
#
_symmetry.space_group_name_H-M   'P 1'
#
loop_
_entity.id
_entity.type
_entity.pdbx_description
1 polymer ?
#
loop_
_entity_poly.entity_id
_entity_poly.type
_entity_poly.pdbx_seq_one_letter_code
_entity_poly.pdbx_strand_id
1 'polypeptide(L)' 'MRGLIALVSSLVLVAVAAPALAQSATKIGQHNAWGTYSYQASGGKVCYVLTVPTDKQPPTLDHGDMFFFVSQRPGQQVSY' A
#
# COMPACT_ATOMS: atom_id res chain seq x y z
N MET A 1 -24.66 -17.14 -34.54
CA MET A 1 -24.63 -17.64 -33.15
C MET A 1 -23.27 -17.48 -32.47
N ARG A 2 -22.15 -17.96 -33.04
CA ARG A 2 -20.80 -17.84 -32.43
C ARG A 2 -20.35 -16.40 -32.12
N GLY A 3 -20.60 -15.45 -33.03
CA GLY A 3 -20.26 -14.03 -32.80
C GLY A 3 -21.11 -13.35 -31.72
N LEU A 4 -22.39 -13.74 -31.61
CA LEU A 4 -23.29 -13.21 -30.56
C LEU A 4 -22.84 -13.68 -29.18
N ILE A 5 -22.45 -14.96 -29.05
CA ILE A 5 -21.92 -15.52 -27.80
C ILE A 5 -20.63 -14.80 -27.39
N ALA A 6 -19.70 -14.56 -28.32
CA ALA A 6 -18.47 -13.84 -28.03
C ALA A 6 -18.70 -12.38 -27.57
N LEU A 7 -19.67 -11.69 -28.19
CA LEU A 7 -20.02 -10.32 -27.82
C LEU A 7 -20.65 -10.26 -26.43
N VAL A 8 -21.61 -11.15 -26.13
CA VAL A 8 -22.27 -11.21 -24.83
C VAL A 8 -21.28 -11.56 -23.72
N SER A 9 -20.40 -12.56 -23.94
CA SER A 9 -19.37 -12.92 -22.97
C SER A 9 -18.41 -11.77 -22.66
N SER A 10 -18.01 -11.00 -23.67
CA SER A 10 -17.14 -9.83 -23.50
C SER A 10 -17.83 -8.71 -22.71
N LEU A 11 -19.13 -8.49 -22.96
CA LEU A 11 -19.91 -7.46 -22.27
C LEU A 11 -20.12 -7.80 -20.79
N VAL A 12 -20.32 -9.08 -20.47
CA VAL A 12 -20.44 -9.56 -19.08
C VAL A 12 -19.13 -9.34 -18.32
N LEU A 13 -17.98 -9.64 -18.93
CA LEU A 13 -16.66 -9.45 -18.30
C LEU A 13 -16.38 -7.97 -17.95
N VAL A 14 -16.78 -7.04 -18.82
CA VAL A 14 -16.63 -5.60 -18.55
C VAL A 14 -17.60 -5.15 -17.45
N ALA A 15 -18.82 -5.68 -17.42
CA ALA A 15 -19.83 -5.29 -16.43
C ALA A 15 -19.47 -5.72 -14.99
N VAL A 16 -18.65 -6.77 -14.82
CA VAL A 16 -18.20 -7.26 -13.50
C VAL A 16 -16.81 -6.77 -13.11
N ALA A 17 -16.18 -5.92 -13.92
CA ALA A 17 -14.90 -5.32 -13.59
C ALA A 17 -15.09 -4.29 -12.46
N ALA A 18 -14.89 -4.71 -11.21
CA ALA A 18 -14.83 -3.79 -10.08
C ALA A 18 -13.53 -2.96 -10.14
N PRO A 19 -13.58 -1.65 -9.83
CA PRO A 19 -12.37 -0.85 -9.75
C PRO A 19 -11.47 -1.39 -8.64
N ALA A 20 -10.20 -1.64 -8.97
CA ALA A 20 -9.18 -1.90 -7.96
C ALA A 20 -8.85 -0.56 -7.26
N LEU A 21 -9.52 -0.29 -6.15
CA LEU A 21 -9.20 0.85 -5.30
C LEU A 21 -7.95 0.54 -4.49
N ALA A 22 -6.84 1.23 -4.78
CA ALA A 22 -5.66 1.16 -3.94
C ALA A 22 -6.00 1.72 -2.54
N GLN A 23 -5.83 0.90 -1.50
CA GLN A 23 -6.03 1.38 -0.14
C GLN A 23 -4.85 2.27 0.26
N SER A 24 -5.12 3.57 0.38
CA SER A 24 -4.13 4.53 0.88
C SER A 24 -4.04 4.45 2.41
N ALA A 25 -2.81 4.50 2.91
CA ALA A 25 -2.59 4.61 4.34
C ALA A 25 -2.90 6.04 4.81
N THR A 26 -3.63 6.15 5.91
CA THR A 26 -3.93 7.43 6.54
C THR A 26 -2.85 7.76 7.55
N LYS A 27 -2.25 8.95 7.46
CA LYS A 27 -1.34 9.45 8.50
C LYS A 27 -2.15 9.76 9.75
N ILE A 28 -1.77 9.17 10.87
CA ILE A 28 -2.45 9.33 12.17
C ILE A 28 -1.63 10.15 13.17
N GLY A 29 -0.34 10.37 12.89
CA GLY A 29 0.51 11.18 13.75
C GLY A 29 1.91 11.36 13.20
N GLN A 30 2.71 12.14 13.92
CA GLN A 30 4.13 12.32 13.67
C GLN A 30 4.86 12.55 14.98
N HIS A 31 6.07 12.00 15.10
CA HIS A 31 6.97 12.22 16.21
C HIS A 31 8.41 12.27 15.68
N ASN A 32 9.09 13.40 15.85
CA ASN A 32 10.39 13.68 15.23
C ASN A 32 10.34 13.40 13.70
N ALA A 33 11.32 12.65 13.17
CA ALA A 33 11.41 12.27 11.76
C ALA A 33 10.43 11.16 11.35
N TRP A 34 9.63 10.61 12.27
CA TRP A 34 8.77 9.46 12.03
C TRP A 34 7.30 9.87 11.87
N GLY A 35 6.69 9.50 10.75
CA GLY A 35 5.24 9.53 10.56
C GLY A 35 4.61 8.21 11.01
N THR A 36 3.47 8.28 11.69
CA THR A 36 2.65 7.09 12.00
C THR A 36 1.47 7.02 11.06
N TYR A 37 1.19 5.84 10.53
CA TYR A 37 0.17 5.59 9.53
C TYR A 37 -0.68 4.37 9.89
N SER A 38 -1.91 4.32 9.37
CA SER A 38 -2.75 3.13 9.46
C SER A 38 -3.61 2.90 8.22
N TYR A 39 -3.95 1.64 7.97
CA TYR A 39 -4.90 1.24 6.93
C TYR A 39 -5.68 -0.02 7.36
N GLN A 40 -6.82 -0.26 6.73
CA GLN A 40 -7.65 -1.44 6.98
C GLN A 40 -7.24 -2.57 6.04
N ALA A 41 -6.60 -3.63 6.55
CA ALA A 41 -6.38 -4.86 5.79
C ALA A 41 -7.49 -5.88 6.04
N SER A 42 -7.57 -6.93 5.22
CA SER A 42 -8.52 -8.04 5.42
C SER A 42 -8.35 -8.74 6.78
N GLY A 43 -7.12 -8.81 7.29
CA GLY A 43 -6.78 -9.38 8.60
C GLY A 43 -6.90 -8.42 9.78
N GLY A 44 -7.47 -7.22 9.58
CA GLY A 44 -7.63 -6.19 10.60
C GLY A 44 -6.85 -4.91 10.30
N LYS A 45 -6.95 -3.95 11.22
CA LYS A 45 -6.23 -2.68 11.12
C LYS A 45 -4.72 -2.92 11.22
N VAL A 46 -3.96 -2.36 10.28
CA VAL A 46 -2.49 -2.36 10.31
C VAL A 46 -2.02 -0.96 10.66
N CYS A 47 -1.08 -0.88 11.60
CA CYS A 47 -0.38 0.35 11.96
C CYS A 47 1.11 0.18 11.61
N TYR A 48 1.73 1.26 11.16
CA TYR A 48 3.17 1.29 10.92
C TYR A 48 3.71 2.69 11.15
N VAL A 49 5.00 2.76 11.49
CA VAL A 49 5.77 4.00 11.48
C VAL A 49 6.65 4.00 10.26
N LEU A 50 6.84 5.16 9.63
CA LEU A 50 7.66 5.35 8.45
C LEU A 50 8.51 6.59 8.64
N THR A 51 9.78 6.51 8.25
CA THR A 51 10.70 7.64 8.17
C THR A 51 11.31 7.69 6.78
N VAL A 52 11.79 8.87 6.41
CA VAL A 52 12.70 9.09 5.30
C VAL A 52 14.08 9.43 5.87
N PRO A 53 15.18 9.25 5.12
CA PRO A 53 16.50 9.70 5.54
C PRO A 53 16.50 11.20 5.83
N THR A 54 17.09 11.59 6.96
CA THR A 54 17.33 12.99 7.31
C THR A 54 18.62 13.54 6.69
N ASP A 55 19.50 12.65 6.22
CA ASP A 55 20.73 12.96 5.50
C ASP A 55 21.01 11.85 4.47
N LYS A 56 21.62 12.21 3.32
CA LYS A 56 21.98 11.30 2.24
C LYS A 56 23.43 11.57 1.83
N GLN A 57 24.31 10.61 2.07
CA GLN A 57 25.75 10.75 1.81
C GLN A 57 26.30 9.55 1.01
N PRO A 58 27.23 9.78 0.05
CA PRO A 58 27.68 11.08 -0.44
C PRO A 58 26.62 11.80 -1.30
N PRO A 59 26.63 13.14 -1.41
CA PRO A 59 25.60 13.89 -2.14
C PRO A 59 25.64 13.66 -3.66
N THR A 60 26.73 13.08 -4.17
CA THR A 60 26.92 12.75 -5.59
C THR A 60 26.25 11.44 -5.99
N LEU A 61 25.69 10.69 -5.05
CA LEU A 61 25.03 9.42 -5.30
C LEU A 61 23.55 9.52 -4.98
N ASP A 62 22.72 9.20 -5.97
CA ASP A 62 21.26 9.25 -5.85
C ASP A 62 20.66 7.84 -5.93
N HIS A 63 19.96 7.45 -4.87
CA HIS A 63 19.18 6.20 -4.78
C HIS A 63 17.67 6.44 -4.92
N GLY A 64 17.27 7.66 -5.27
CA GLY A 64 15.88 8.09 -5.34
C GLY A 64 15.23 8.28 -3.97
N ASP A 65 13.93 8.00 -3.92
CA ASP A 65 13.14 8.08 -2.69
C ASP A 65 13.38 6.83 -1.83
N MET A 66 13.85 7.08 -0.61
CA MET A 66 14.16 6.03 0.36
C MET A 66 13.19 6.13 1.54
N PHE A 67 12.68 4.97 1.94
CA PHE A 67 11.74 4.86 3.05
C PHE A 67 12.19 3.73 3.96
N PHE A 68 12.11 3.94 5.26
CA PHE A 68 12.25 2.90 6.25
C PHE A 68 10.99 2.84 7.10
N PHE A 69 10.42 1.65 7.25
CA PHE A 69 9.18 1.49 8.01
C PHE A 69 9.26 0.29 8.95
N VAL A 70 8.58 0.40 10.08
CA VAL A 70 8.40 -0.68 11.05
C VAL A 70 6.90 -0.91 11.19
N SER A 71 6.48 -2.15 11.00
CA SER A 71 5.08 -2.54 11.10
C SER A 71 4.97 -3.87 11.83
N GLN A 72 3.99 -3.96 12.73
CA GLN A 72 3.52 -5.23 13.23
C GLN A 72 2.20 -5.55 12.53
N ARG A 73 2.19 -6.64 11.76
CA ARG A 73 0.97 -7.10 11.09
C ARG A 73 0.19 -8.03 12.03
N PRO A 74 -1.15 -7.97 12.03
CA PRO A 74 -1.97 -8.96 12.72
C PRO A 74 -1.54 -10.40 12.37
N GLY A 75 -1.40 -11.26 13.37
CA GLY A 75 -0.99 -12.66 13.19
C GLY A 75 0.52 -12.91 13.13
N GLN A 76 1.37 -11.88 13.13
CA GLN A 76 2.81 -12.06 13.33
C GLN A 76 3.10 -12.36 14.80
N GLN A 77 3.72 -13.51 15.08
CA GLN A 77 4.17 -13.94 16.42
C GLN A 77 5.52 -13.31 16.79
N VAL A 78 5.73 -12.03 16.46
CA VAL A 78 6.97 -11.30 16.78
C VAL A 78 6.59 -9.92 17.31
N SER A 79 7.17 -9.56 18.45
CA SER A 79 7.08 -8.23 19.07
C SER A 79 8.43 -7.53 18.85
N TYR A 80 8.40 -6.27 18.41
CA TYR A 80 9.58 -5.43 18.22
C TYR A 80 9.51 -4.20 19.12
#